data_AF-A0A952SNU4-F1
#
_entry.id   AF-A0A952SNU4-F1
#
_cell.length_a   1.000
_cell.length_b   1.000
_cell.length_c   1.000
_cell.angle_alpha   90.00
_cell.angle_beta   90.00
_cell.angle_gamma   90.00
#
_symmetry.space_group_name_H-M   'P 1'
#
loop_
_entity.id
_entity.type
_entity.pdbx_description
1 polymer ?
#
loop_
_entity_poly.entity_id
_entity_poly.type
_entity_poly.pdbx_seq_one_letter_code
_entity_poly.pdbx_strand_id
1 'polypeptide(L)'
;MAARRGPTTGGRPSLIKYIGSKRTLIPMILDAVRRAADAESVIDLFSGTSRVGHALKAAGYRVLSNDHNAYAHVLARCYVQADAQDVLDDARRLVREFNSIKGEPGYFTQTFCEQSRFFHPRNGARIDAIREAIAARGFEPDLEAVMLVSLMEAADRVDSTTGLQMAYLKTWAPRAHNELELRVPAVLPRAAAGKCRATCLDALDAARSLEADVAYIDPPYNQHSYLGNYHVWESLVRWDKPEVYGIACKRMDVRERKSAFNSRPQFAGALRAVLEEVRAPVLVVSFNNEGYIARDGMEAMLAGLWSGAGKVTTIENDFKRYVGAQIGIYNPQGEKVGRVSHLRNKEFLYVVSRNCLAARLAPLHTAEPDAVDARGWNR
;
A
#
# COMPACT_ATOMS: atom_id res chain seq x y z
N MET A 1 -47.35 8.68 -8.92
CA MET A 1 -46.60 8.10 -7.77
C MET A 1 -45.16 7.85 -8.22
N ALA A 2 -44.28 8.85 -8.04
CA ALA A 2 -42.86 8.73 -8.38
C ALA A 2 -42.09 8.25 -7.15
N ALA A 3 -41.61 7.01 -7.19
CA ALA A 3 -40.76 6.45 -6.14
C ALA A 3 -39.40 7.15 -6.16
N ARG A 4 -39.10 7.90 -5.10
CA ARG A 4 -37.78 8.48 -4.83
C ARG A 4 -36.78 7.34 -4.61
N ARG A 5 -35.80 7.20 -5.50
CA ARG A 5 -34.61 6.37 -5.25
C ARG A 5 -33.75 7.09 -4.21
N GLY A 6 -33.48 6.41 -3.10
CA GLY A 6 -32.57 6.88 -2.04
C GLY A 6 -31.12 6.97 -2.53
N PRO A 7 -30.25 7.67 -1.78
CA PRO A 7 -28.86 7.86 -2.18
C PRO A 7 -28.10 6.54 -2.06
N THR A 8 -27.47 6.12 -3.16
CA THR A 8 -26.53 5.01 -3.24
C THR A 8 -25.24 5.37 -2.49
N THR A 9 -25.12 4.97 -1.24
CA THR A 9 -23.86 5.04 -0.49
C THR A 9 -22.99 3.83 -0.87
N GLY A 10 -22.08 4.03 -1.81
CA GLY A 10 -21.12 3.04 -2.26
C GLY A 10 -19.90 3.70 -2.89
N GLY A 11 -19.31 4.69 -2.20
CA GLY A 11 -18.04 5.28 -2.63
C GLY A 11 -16.93 4.24 -2.56
N ARG A 12 -16.17 4.09 -3.65
CA ARG A 12 -14.99 3.22 -3.71
C ARG A 12 -13.96 3.67 -2.63
N PRO A 13 -13.27 2.76 -1.93
CA PRO A 13 -12.23 3.14 -0.99
C PRO A 13 -11.14 3.96 -1.68
N SER A 14 -10.94 5.21 -1.26
CA SER A 14 -9.87 6.07 -1.75
C SER A 14 -8.63 5.93 -0.86
N LEU A 15 -7.85 4.88 -1.05
CA LEU A 15 -6.54 4.75 -0.41
C LEU A 15 -5.56 5.81 -0.95
N ILE A 16 -4.59 6.20 -0.12
CA ILE A 16 -3.51 7.13 -0.48
C ILE A 16 -2.76 6.73 -1.75
N LYS A 17 -2.20 7.71 -2.47
CA LYS A 17 -1.34 7.46 -3.63
C LYS A 17 -0.11 6.65 -3.22
N TYR A 18 0.19 5.58 -3.97
CA TYR A 18 1.26 4.64 -3.62
C TYR A 18 1.91 3.99 -4.84
N ILE A 19 3.24 3.97 -4.89
CA ILE A 19 4.02 3.31 -5.93
C ILE A 19 3.87 1.79 -5.80
N GLY A 20 3.72 1.10 -6.92
CA GLY A 20 3.50 -0.35 -6.90
C GLY A 20 2.11 -0.79 -6.46
N SER A 21 1.12 0.12 -6.39
CA SER A 21 -0.26 -0.21 -6.05
C SER A 21 -0.81 -1.35 -6.91
N LYS A 22 -1.13 -2.49 -6.28
CA LYS A 22 -1.63 -3.72 -6.91
C LYS A 22 -3.10 -3.65 -7.34
N ARG A 23 -3.66 -2.44 -7.51
CA ARG A 23 -5.09 -2.23 -7.81
C ARG A 23 -5.60 -3.08 -8.97
N THR A 24 -4.84 -3.18 -10.05
CA THR A 24 -5.22 -3.95 -11.25
C THR A 24 -4.97 -5.45 -11.10
N LEU A 25 -4.12 -5.86 -10.14
CA LEU A 25 -3.73 -7.24 -9.91
C LEU A 25 -4.59 -7.95 -8.85
N ILE A 26 -5.37 -7.22 -8.06
CA ILE A 26 -6.21 -7.79 -6.99
C ILE A 26 -7.09 -8.96 -7.46
N PRO A 27 -7.84 -8.88 -8.58
CA PRO A 27 -8.68 -10.00 -9.00
C PRO A 27 -7.87 -11.28 -9.23
N MET A 28 -6.70 -11.16 -9.85
CA MET A 28 -5.79 -12.27 -10.11
C MET A 28 -5.18 -12.82 -8.83
N ILE A 29 -4.75 -11.95 -7.90
CA ILE A 29 -4.21 -12.37 -6.60
C ILE A 29 -5.27 -13.13 -5.80
N LEU A 30 -6.50 -12.61 -5.72
CA LEU A 30 -7.60 -13.28 -5.03
C LEU A 30 -7.91 -14.65 -5.63
N ASP A 31 -7.93 -14.75 -6.95
CA ASP A 31 -8.22 -16.03 -7.61
C ASP A 31 -7.06 -17.02 -7.46
N ALA A 32 -5.81 -16.56 -7.49
CA ALA A 32 -4.64 -17.38 -7.19
C ALA A 32 -4.69 -17.92 -5.75
N VAL A 33 -4.98 -17.09 -4.76
CA VAL A 33 -5.11 -17.50 -3.35
C VAL A 33 -6.25 -18.52 -3.21
N ARG A 34 -7.44 -18.24 -3.76
CA ARG A 34 -8.60 -19.14 -3.72
C ARG A 34 -8.33 -20.49 -4.37
N ARG A 35 -7.59 -20.51 -5.47
CA ARG A 35 -7.29 -21.73 -6.22
C ARG A 35 -6.12 -22.50 -5.68
N ALA A 36 -5.19 -21.86 -4.98
CA ALA A 36 -3.96 -22.52 -4.53
C ALA A 36 -4.21 -23.43 -3.33
N ALA A 37 -5.13 -23.06 -2.44
CA ALA A 37 -5.50 -23.84 -1.26
C ALA A 37 -6.94 -23.56 -0.84
N ASP A 38 -7.53 -24.49 -0.10
CA ASP A 38 -8.79 -24.26 0.62
C ASP A 38 -8.46 -23.51 1.91
N ALA A 39 -7.99 -22.27 1.74
CA ALA A 39 -7.42 -21.45 2.80
C ALA A 39 -8.50 -20.72 3.61
N GLU A 40 -8.27 -20.55 4.90
CA GLU A 40 -9.04 -19.64 5.76
C GLU A 40 -8.20 -18.43 6.18
N SER A 41 -6.87 -18.60 6.19
CA SER A 41 -5.92 -17.60 6.67
C SER A 41 -4.88 -17.23 5.62
N VAL A 42 -4.51 -15.94 5.57
CA VAL A 42 -3.53 -15.43 4.61
C VAL A 42 -2.58 -14.43 5.28
N ILE A 43 -1.27 -14.62 5.11
CA ILE A 43 -0.27 -13.61 5.45
C ILE A 43 -0.15 -12.61 4.30
N ASP A 44 -0.23 -11.31 4.58
CA ASP A 44 0.15 -10.23 3.67
C ASP A 44 1.44 -9.59 4.21
N LEU A 45 2.60 -10.12 3.77
CA LEU A 45 3.88 -9.90 4.46
C LEU A 45 4.45 -8.48 4.26
N PHE A 46 4.10 -7.85 3.15
CA PHE A 46 4.53 -6.51 2.73
C PHE A 46 3.30 -5.67 2.39
N SER A 47 2.51 -5.37 3.40
CA SER A 47 1.14 -4.86 3.21
C SER A 47 1.08 -3.49 2.54
N GLY A 48 2.07 -2.60 2.72
CA GLY A 48 2.08 -1.27 2.10
C GLY A 48 0.78 -0.49 2.37
N THR A 49 -0.01 -0.23 1.32
CA THR A 49 -1.35 0.42 1.47
C THR A 49 -2.45 -0.49 1.99
N SER A 50 -2.12 -1.75 2.28
CA SER A 50 -3.05 -2.80 2.72
C SER A 50 -4.15 -3.10 1.73
N ARG A 51 -3.98 -2.74 0.44
CA ARG A 51 -5.02 -2.94 -0.57
C ARG A 51 -5.28 -4.42 -0.85
N VAL A 52 -4.24 -5.25 -0.83
CA VAL A 52 -4.36 -6.71 -0.98
C VAL A 52 -4.99 -7.32 0.27
N GLY A 53 -4.43 -7.06 1.46
CA GLY A 53 -5.03 -7.49 2.73
C GLY A 53 -6.51 -7.08 2.91
N HIS A 54 -6.88 -5.86 2.54
CA HIS A 54 -8.26 -5.38 2.59
C HIS A 54 -9.18 -6.17 1.65
N ALA A 55 -8.71 -6.48 0.44
CA ALA A 55 -9.46 -7.30 -0.52
C ALA A 55 -9.60 -8.76 -0.04
N LEU A 56 -8.55 -9.32 0.58
CA LEU A 56 -8.58 -10.65 1.18
C LEU A 56 -9.56 -10.71 2.36
N LYS A 57 -9.56 -9.70 3.25
CA LYS A 57 -10.55 -9.57 4.33
C LYS A 57 -11.98 -9.52 3.77
N ALA A 58 -12.21 -8.73 2.72
CA ALA A 58 -13.50 -8.64 2.05
C ALA A 58 -13.95 -9.99 1.46
N ALA A 59 -13.00 -10.80 1.00
CA ALA A 59 -13.25 -12.16 0.51
C ALA A 59 -13.47 -13.20 1.63
N GLY A 60 -13.39 -12.78 2.90
CA GLY A 60 -13.71 -13.61 4.07
C GLY A 60 -12.50 -14.25 4.76
N TYR A 61 -11.28 -14.03 4.27
CA TYR A 61 -10.07 -14.60 4.85
C TYR A 61 -9.67 -13.89 6.15
N ARG A 62 -9.11 -14.65 7.09
CA ARG A 62 -8.39 -14.12 8.25
C ARG A 62 -7.01 -13.67 7.79
N VAL A 63 -6.79 -12.36 7.71
CA VAL A 63 -5.55 -11.80 7.20
C VAL A 63 -4.60 -11.44 8.34
N LEU A 64 -3.33 -11.84 8.21
CA LEU A 64 -2.22 -11.43 9.03
C LEU A 64 -1.33 -10.47 8.22
N SER A 65 -1.58 -9.18 8.33
CA SER A 65 -0.83 -8.15 7.59
C SER A 65 0.40 -7.68 8.35
N ASN A 66 1.50 -7.49 7.65
CA ASN A 66 2.73 -6.93 8.20
C ASN A 66 3.27 -5.80 7.32
N ASP A 67 3.92 -4.81 7.93
CA ASP A 67 4.84 -3.89 7.25
C ASP A 67 5.86 -3.37 8.26
N HIS A 68 6.98 -2.86 7.78
CA HIS A 68 8.01 -2.29 8.63
C HIS A 68 7.79 -0.79 8.94
N ASN A 69 7.07 -0.06 8.06
CA ASN A 69 6.81 1.36 8.25
C ASN A 69 5.55 1.60 9.11
N ALA A 70 5.61 2.59 10.00
CA ALA A 70 4.52 2.86 10.93
C ALA A 70 3.23 3.28 10.19
N TYR A 71 3.34 4.08 9.12
CA TYR A 71 2.15 4.47 8.36
C TYR A 71 1.47 3.29 7.66
N ALA A 72 2.26 2.34 7.15
CA ALA A 72 1.75 1.14 6.50
C ALA A 72 1.10 0.20 7.52
N HIS A 73 1.71 0.05 8.70
CA HIS A 73 1.09 -0.66 9.81
C HIS A 73 -0.24 -0.02 10.25
N VAL A 74 -0.34 1.31 10.35
CA VAL A 74 -1.59 2.00 10.69
C VAL A 74 -2.66 1.81 9.61
N LEU A 75 -2.28 1.80 8.33
CA LEU A 75 -3.19 1.42 7.24
C LEU A 75 -3.69 -0.02 7.40
N ALA A 76 -2.81 -0.98 7.68
CA ALA A 76 -3.18 -2.37 7.91
C ALA A 76 -4.08 -2.51 9.14
N ARG A 77 -3.79 -1.76 10.20
CA ARG A 77 -4.61 -1.76 11.40
C ARG A 77 -6.02 -1.24 11.13
N CYS A 78 -6.15 -0.14 10.38
CA CYS A 78 -7.44 0.43 9.99
C CYS A 78 -8.22 -0.48 9.03
N TYR A 79 -7.59 -0.91 7.93
CA TYR A 79 -8.29 -1.59 6.83
C TYR A 79 -8.42 -3.09 7.02
N VAL A 80 -7.49 -3.72 7.73
CA VAL A 80 -7.44 -5.18 7.89
C VAL A 80 -7.81 -5.57 9.31
N GLN A 81 -7.16 -5.03 10.34
CA GLN A 81 -7.41 -5.46 11.72
C GLN A 81 -8.74 -4.95 12.29
N ALA A 82 -9.03 -3.66 12.18
CA ALA A 82 -10.22 -3.05 12.75
C ALA A 82 -11.48 -3.64 12.12
N ASP A 83 -12.48 -3.94 12.94
CA ASP A 83 -13.76 -4.43 12.47
C ASP A 83 -14.78 -3.31 12.54
N ALA A 84 -15.57 -3.15 11.48
CA ALA A 84 -16.53 -2.08 11.34
C ALA A 84 -17.48 -1.96 12.55
N GLN A 85 -17.90 -3.10 13.10
CA GLN A 85 -18.81 -3.17 14.24
C GLN A 85 -18.22 -2.54 15.52
N ASP A 86 -16.89 -2.53 15.65
CA ASP A 86 -16.19 -2.08 16.86
C ASP A 86 -15.88 -0.57 16.82
N VAL A 87 -15.84 0.05 15.63
CA VAL A 87 -15.26 1.41 15.47
C VAL A 87 -16.11 2.41 14.70
N LEU A 88 -17.06 1.99 13.86
CA LEU A 88 -17.67 2.92 12.89
C LEU A 88 -18.54 4.00 13.54
N ASP A 89 -19.26 3.69 14.61
CA ASP A 89 -20.17 4.68 15.22
C ASP A 89 -19.39 5.80 15.90
N ASP A 90 -18.34 5.46 16.64
CA ASP A 90 -17.42 6.43 17.21
C ASP A 90 -16.65 7.19 16.13
N ALA A 91 -16.13 6.50 15.11
CA ALA A 91 -15.43 7.16 14.00
C ALA A 91 -16.33 8.17 13.28
N ARG A 92 -17.61 7.87 13.04
CA ARG A 92 -18.57 8.80 12.44
C ARG A 92 -18.78 10.04 13.31
N ARG A 93 -18.91 9.87 14.62
CA ARG A 93 -19.06 10.97 15.58
C ARG A 93 -17.80 11.85 15.60
N LEU A 94 -16.63 11.23 15.73
CA LEU A 94 -15.34 11.90 15.79
C LEU A 94 -14.98 12.62 14.49
N VAL A 95 -15.28 12.05 13.33
CA VAL A 95 -15.07 12.73 12.04
C VAL A 95 -15.90 14.01 11.95
N ARG A 96 -17.16 14.00 12.40
CA ARG A 96 -17.98 15.24 12.45
C ARG A 96 -17.38 16.27 13.39
N GLU A 97 -16.97 15.83 14.58
CA GLU A 97 -16.33 16.66 15.59
C GLU A 97 -15.04 17.30 15.06
N PHE A 98 -14.12 16.48 14.52
CA PHE A 98 -12.80 16.93 14.10
C PHE A 98 -12.83 17.78 12.83
N ASN A 99 -13.82 17.60 11.96
CA ASN A 99 -14.04 18.51 10.84
C ASN A 99 -14.40 19.93 11.28
N SER A 100 -14.86 20.15 12.52
CA SER A 100 -15.14 21.47 13.09
C SER A 100 -13.93 22.17 13.73
N ILE A 101 -12.83 21.44 13.97
CA ILE A 101 -11.64 21.97 14.68
C ILE A 101 -10.97 23.08 13.87
N LYS A 102 -10.82 24.27 14.43
CA LYS A 102 -10.09 25.35 13.75
C LYS A 102 -8.61 24.98 13.62
N GLY A 103 -7.99 25.35 12.50
CA GLY A 103 -6.58 25.08 12.28
C GLY A 103 -5.69 25.90 13.21
N GLU A 104 -4.65 25.27 13.72
CA GLU A 104 -3.62 25.88 14.56
C GLU A 104 -2.26 25.38 14.06
N PRO A 105 -1.39 26.28 13.54
CA PRO A 105 -0.14 25.88 12.92
C PRO A 105 0.85 25.34 13.95
N GLY A 106 1.51 24.24 13.62
CA GLY A 106 2.56 23.62 14.42
C GLY A 106 3.68 23.06 13.55
N TYR A 107 4.30 21.98 14.04
CA TYR A 107 5.43 21.33 13.35
C TYR A 107 5.07 20.94 11.91
N PHE A 108 3.90 20.34 11.67
CA PHE A 108 3.53 19.89 10.33
C PHE A 108 3.41 21.06 9.35
N THR A 109 2.82 22.17 9.80
CA THR A 109 2.69 23.40 9.01
C THR A 109 4.06 23.96 8.68
N GLN A 110 4.91 24.14 9.69
CA GLN A 110 6.25 24.70 9.51
C GLN A 110 7.09 23.83 8.55
N THR A 111 7.13 22.52 8.78
CA THR A 111 8.01 21.60 8.07
C THR A 111 7.48 21.24 6.68
N PHE A 112 6.20 20.85 6.56
CA PHE A 112 5.62 20.29 5.33
C PHE A 112 4.78 21.27 4.49
N CYS A 113 4.62 22.52 4.96
CA CYS A 113 3.88 23.56 4.22
C CYS A 113 4.71 24.83 3.93
N GLU A 114 5.49 25.31 4.91
CA GLU A 114 6.27 26.54 4.77
C GLU A 114 7.70 26.29 4.26
N GLN A 115 8.46 25.41 4.93
CA GLN A 115 9.80 25.03 4.51
C GLN A 115 9.79 24.16 3.24
N SER A 116 8.81 23.26 3.15
CA SER A 116 8.50 22.48 1.96
C SER A 116 7.05 22.68 1.58
N ARG A 117 6.70 22.58 0.30
CA ARG A 117 5.37 22.94 -0.20
C ARG A 117 4.53 21.71 -0.53
N PHE A 118 4.50 20.73 0.37
CA PHE A 118 3.66 19.55 0.18
C PHE A 118 2.18 19.86 0.37
N PHE A 119 1.85 20.75 1.31
CA PHE A 119 0.47 21.17 1.58
C PHE A 119 0.39 22.68 1.70
N HIS A 120 -0.79 23.23 1.41
CA HIS A 120 -1.05 24.64 1.64
C HIS A 120 -1.06 24.92 3.17
N PRO A 121 -0.45 26.01 3.67
CA PRO A 121 -0.33 26.27 5.12
C PRO A 121 -1.64 26.19 5.91
N ARG A 122 -2.75 26.68 5.35
CA ARG A 122 -4.08 26.53 5.98
C ARG A 122 -4.50 25.07 6.21
N ASN A 123 -4.16 24.16 5.29
CA ASN A 123 -4.44 22.74 5.42
C ASN A 123 -3.44 22.10 6.40
N GLY A 124 -2.19 22.56 6.41
CA GLY A 124 -1.20 22.22 7.44
C GLY A 124 -1.69 22.50 8.85
N ALA A 125 -2.20 23.72 9.10
CA ALA A 125 -2.70 24.12 10.41
C ALA A 125 -3.90 23.28 10.87
N ARG A 126 -4.75 22.86 9.92
CA ARG A 126 -5.83 21.90 10.19
C ARG A 126 -5.29 20.50 10.51
N ILE A 127 -4.25 20.04 9.83
CA ILE A 127 -3.60 18.75 10.10
C ILE A 127 -2.98 18.74 11.50
N ASP A 128 -2.23 19.78 11.85
CA ASP A 128 -1.62 19.94 13.19
C ASP A 128 -2.70 19.87 14.28
N ALA A 129 -3.71 20.75 14.22
CA ALA A 129 -4.75 20.82 15.25
C ALA A 129 -5.53 19.49 15.41
N ILE A 130 -5.88 18.84 14.31
CA ILE A 130 -6.62 17.57 14.35
C ILE A 130 -5.73 16.45 14.90
N ARG A 131 -4.44 16.44 14.55
CA ARG A 131 -3.53 15.38 15.02
C ARG A 131 -3.14 15.55 16.49
N GLU A 132 -3.02 16.77 16.99
CA GLU A 132 -2.92 17.06 18.42
C GLU A 132 -4.18 16.59 19.17
N ALA A 133 -5.37 16.83 18.60
CA ALA A 133 -6.63 16.32 19.16
C ALA A 133 -6.67 14.78 19.20
N ILE A 134 -6.15 14.09 18.17
CA ILE A 134 -6.01 12.62 18.17
C ILE A 134 -5.07 12.17 19.30
N ALA A 135 -3.89 12.80 19.43
CA ALA A 135 -2.89 12.44 20.45
C ALA A 135 -3.41 12.62 21.88
N ALA A 136 -4.17 13.68 22.13
CA ALA A 136 -4.67 14.01 23.46
C ALA A 136 -5.82 13.10 23.94
N ARG A 137 -6.48 12.36 23.04
CA ARG A 137 -7.74 11.69 23.35
C ARG A 137 -7.59 10.31 24.00
N GLY A 138 -6.44 9.65 23.85
CA GLY A 138 -6.18 8.32 24.43
C GLY A 138 -7.12 7.24 23.90
N PHE A 139 -7.30 7.16 22.57
CA PHE A 139 -8.21 6.20 21.94
C PHE A 139 -7.78 4.75 22.13
N GLU A 140 -8.75 3.84 22.05
CA GLU A 140 -8.44 2.44 21.77
C GLU A 140 -7.69 2.33 20.43
N PRO A 141 -6.65 1.48 20.31
CA PRO A 141 -5.70 1.62 19.21
C PRO A 141 -6.27 1.35 17.81
N ASP A 142 -7.33 0.54 17.68
CA ASP A 142 -8.02 0.33 16.40
C ASP A 142 -8.79 1.58 15.96
N LEU A 143 -9.46 2.26 16.90
CA LEU A 143 -10.14 3.54 16.63
C LEU A 143 -9.12 4.66 16.34
N GLU A 144 -8.00 4.69 17.07
CA GLU A 144 -6.90 5.62 16.78
C GLU A 144 -6.41 5.46 15.34
N ALA A 145 -6.16 4.22 14.90
CA ALA A 145 -5.74 3.94 13.54
C ALA A 145 -6.76 4.42 12.50
N VAL A 146 -8.06 4.23 12.74
CA VAL A 146 -9.13 4.73 11.86
C VAL A 146 -9.10 6.26 11.77
N MET A 147 -8.92 6.96 12.89
CA MET A 147 -8.84 8.43 12.89
C MET A 147 -7.57 8.96 12.21
N LEU A 148 -6.42 8.30 12.42
CA LEU A 148 -5.17 8.62 11.74
C LEU A 148 -5.27 8.42 10.23
N VAL A 149 -5.85 7.30 9.78
CA VAL A 149 -6.07 7.05 8.34
C VAL A 149 -7.05 8.05 7.75
N SER A 150 -8.14 8.39 8.45
CA SER A 150 -9.07 9.44 8.03
C SER A 150 -8.35 10.76 7.76
N LEU A 151 -7.47 11.17 8.67
CA LEU A 151 -6.67 12.40 8.52
C LEU A 151 -5.67 12.29 7.37
N MET A 152 -4.95 11.17 7.27
CA MET A 152 -3.95 10.94 6.22
C MET A 152 -4.58 10.96 4.83
N GLU A 153 -5.75 10.34 4.64
CA GLU A 153 -6.47 10.40 3.37
C GLU A 153 -7.04 11.79 3.07
N ALA A 154 -7.47 12.53 4.11
CA ALA A 154 -7.87 13.93 3.95
C ALA A 154 -6.70 14.78 3.45
N ALA A 155 -5.52 14.59 4.04
CA ALA A 155 -4.30 15.26 3.61
C ALA A 155 -3.93 14.89 2.17
N ASP A 156 -3.93 13.60 1.81
CA ASP A 156 -3.60 13.15 0.44
C ASP A 156 -4.55 13.73 -0.64
N ARG A 157 -5.81 14.05 -0.28
CA ARG A 157 -6.76 14.70 -1.19
C ARG A 157 -6.42 16.17 -1.49
N VAL A 158 -5.65 16.82 -0.62
CA VAL A 158 -5.29 18.25 -0.72
C VAL A 158 -3.78 18.49 -0.81
N ASP A 159 -3.01 17.46 -1.16
CA ASP A 159 -1.56 17.54 -1.33
C ASP A 159 -1.16 18.22 -2.66
N SER A 160 0.10 18.64 -2.75
CA SER A 160 0.71 19.27 -3.92
C SER A 160 1.87 18.45 -4.50
N THR A 161 1.73 17.12 -4.54
CA THR A 161 2.70 16.18 -5.15
C THR A 161 2.17 15.51 -6.43
N THR A 162 2.96 14.62 -7.02
CA THR A 162 2.51 13.68 -8.07
C THR A 162 2.30 12.25 -7.55
N GLY A 163 2.20 12.06 -6.23
CA GLY A 163 2.02 10.77 -5.56
C GLY A 163 3.26 10.21 -4.87
N LEU A 164 4.36 10.97 -4.85
CA LEU A 164 5.58 10.68 -4.09
C LEU A 164 6.00 11.93 -3.32
N GLN A 165 6.39 11.76 -2.06
CA GLN A 165 6.84 12.86 -1.18
C GLN A 165 8.34 13.13 -1.30
N MET A 166 8.94 12.72 -2.43
CA MET A 166 10.33 13.04 -2.74
C MET A 166 10.50 14.49 -3.23
N ALA A 167 9.43 15.06 -3.77
CA ALA A 167 9.37 16.42 -4.29
C ALA A 167 7.91 16.92 -4.31
N TYR A 168 7.75 18.24 -4.38
CA TYR A 168 6.48 18.92 -4.52
C TYR A 168 6.47 19.81 -5.77
N LEU A 169 5.28 20.17 -6.24
CA LEU A 169 5.11 21.01 -7.42
C LEU A 169 5.56 22.46 -7.15
N LYS A 170 6.16 23.10 -8.17
CA LYS A 170 6.58 24.52 -8.11
C LYS A 170 5.39 25.46 -7.94
N THR A 171 4.26 25.11 -8.55
CA THR A 171 2.96 25.78 -8.36
C THR A 171 2.03 24.85 -7.61
N TRP A 172 1.13 25.41 -6.80
CA TRP A 172 0.17 24.59 -6.05
C TRP A 172 -0.69 23.78 -7.00
N ALA A 173 -0.86 22.48 -6.72
CA ALA A 173 -1.85 21.69 -7.42
C ALA A 173 -3.25 22.31 -7.20
N PRO A 174 -4.16 22.29 -8.19
CA PRO A 174 -5.52 22.81 -8.00
C PRO A 174 -6.22 22.24 -6.75
N ARG A 175 -6.02 20.95 -6.46
CA ARG A 175 -6.58 20.28 -5.27
C ARG A 175 -6.02 20.76 -3.94
N ALA A 176 -4.81 21.33 -3.92
CA ALA A 176 -4.24 21.91 -2.71
C ALA A 176 -5.02 23.16 -2.24
N HIS A 177 -5.85 23.72 -3.12
CA HIS A 177 -6.79 24.79 -2.81
C HIS A 177 -8.16 24.30 -2.30
N ASN A 178 -8.37 23.00 -2.14
CA ASN A 178 -9.56 22.49 -1.46
C ASN A 178 -9.36 22.53 0.07
N GLU A 179 -10.48 22.48 0.79
CA GLU A 179 -10.49 22.36 2.25
C GLU A 179 -10.18 20.92 2.68
N LEU A 180 -9.41 20.77 3.76
CA LEU A 180 -9.16 19.48 4.40
C LEU A 180 -10.44 18.93 5.04
N GLU A 181 -10.96 17.84 4.50
CA GLU A 181 -12.17 17.17 4.98
C GLU A 181 -11.88 15.70 5.35
N LEU A 182 -12.08 15.37 6.63
CA LEU A 182 -12.02 13.99 7.14
C LEU A 182 -13.24 13.21 6.67
N ARG A 183 -13.02 11.92 6.37
CA ARG A 183 -14.05 10.97 5.99
C ARG A 183 -13.76 9.65 6.68
N VAL A 184 -14.81 8.96 7.12
CA VAL A 184 -14.66 7.64 7.73
C VAL A 184 -14.07 6.68 6.68
N PRO A 185 -12.90 6.06 6.95
CA PRO A 185 -12.31 5.05 6.07
C PRO A 185 -13.28 3.90 5.82
N ALA A 186 -13.10 3.20 4.69
CA ALA A 186 -13.93 2.06 4.32
C ALA A 186 -13.58 0.80 5.13
N VAL A 187 -13.69 0.87 6.46
CA VAL A 187 -13.43 -0.25 7.37
C VAL A 187 -14.44 -1.37 7.11
N LEU A 188 -13.95 -2.59 6.96
CA LEU A 188 -14.78 -3.76 6.68
C LEU A 188 -15.30 -4.42 7.97
N PRO A 189 -16.45 -5.10 7.90
CA PRO A 189 -16.85 -6.03 8.95
C PRO A 189 -15.79 -7.09 9.21
N ARG A 190 -15.86 -7.73 10.38
CA ARG A 190 -15.06 -8.93 10.67
C ARG A 190 -15.15 -9.96 9.53
N ALA A 191 -14.00 -10.51 9.14
CA ALA A 191 -13.93 -11.57 8.13
C ALA A 191 -14.63 -12.85 8.62
N ALA A 192 -15.15 -13.64 7.68
CA ALA A 192 -15.82 -14.90 8.00
C ALA A 192 -14.91 -15.88 8.75
N ALA A 193 -13.64 -15.97 8.36
CA ALA A 193 -12.62 -16.80 9.02
C ALA A 193 -12.04 -16.20 10.32
N GLY A 194 -12.59 -15.07 10.80
CA GLY A 194 -12.28 -14.51 12.12
C GLY A 194 -11.48 -13.20 12.13
N LYS A 195 -10.99 -12.82 13.32
CA LYS A 195 -10.31 -11.55 13.55
C LYS A 195 -8.95 -11.53 12.83
N CYS A 196 -8.79 -10.55 11.96
CA CYS A 196 -7.53 -10.26 11.28
C CYS A 196 -6.56 -9.55 12.24
N ARG A 197 -5.27 -9.51 11.90
CA ARG A 197 -4.23 -8.88 12.72
C ARG A 197 -3.25 -8.11 11.85
N ALA A 198 -2.81 -6.96 12.34
CA ALA A 198 -1.74 -6.17 11.75
C ALA A 198 -0.51 -6.16 12.69
N THR A 199 0.69 -6.31 12.13
CA THR A 199 1.97 -6.22 12.85
C THR A 199 2.87 -5.17 12.20
N CYS A 200 3.85 -4.67 12.98
CA CYS A 200 4.82 -3.67 12.54
C CYS A 200 6.25 -4.23 12.68
N LEU A 201 6.53 -5.38 12.06
CA LEU A 201 7.80 -6.10 12.20
C LEU A 201 8.66 -5.95 10.95
N ASP A 202 9.97 -6.18 11.09
CA ASP A 202 10.79 -6.52 9.94
C ASP A 202 10.23 -7.77 9.23
N ALA A 203 10.37 -7.83 7.91
CA ALA A 203 9.79 -8.90 7.11
C ALA A 203 10.32 -10.29 7.49
N LEU A 204 11.59 -10.40 7.89
CA LEU A 204 12.17 -11.67 8.34
C LEU A 204 11.60 -12.10 9.70
N ASP A 205 11.42 -11.16 10.62
CA ASP A 205 10.81 -11.44 11.91
C ASP A 205 9.32 -11.79 11.79
N ALA A 206 8.61 -11.14 10.87
CA ALA A 206 7.24 -11.49 10.53
C ALA A 206 7.15 -12.89 9.90
N ALA A 207 8.03 -13.23 8.95
CA ALA A 207 8.09 -14.56 8.34
C ALA A 207 8.26 -15.67 9.39
N ARG A 208 9.11 -15.43 10.40
CA ARG A 208 9.36 -16.36 11.51
C ARG A 208 8.23 -16.49 12.52
N SER A 209 7.34 -15.50 12.62
CA SER A 209 6.37 -15.42 13.73
C SER A 209 4.92 -15.59 13.30
N LEU A 210 4.60 -15.31 12.03
CA LEU A 210 3.25 -15.47 11.48
C LEU A 210 3.12 -16.83 10.81
N GLU A 211 1.95 -17.44 10.94
CA GLU A 211 1.59 -18.72 10.33
C GLU A 211 0.20 -18.63 9.72
N ALA A 212 0.04 -19.15 8.50
CA ALA A 212 -1.23 -19.18 7.77
C ALA A 212 -1.22 -20.24 6.66
N ASP A 213 -2.37 -20.47 6.05
CA ASP A 213 -2.53 -21.43 4.94
C ASP A 213 -1.85 -20.94 3.65
N VAL A 214 -1.82 -19.62 3.43
CA VAL A 214 -1.18 -18.98 2.28
C VAL A 214 -0.39 -17.76 2.73
N ALA A 215 0.77 -17.51 2.14
CA ALA A 215 1.48 -16.24 2.28
C ALA A 215 1.55 -15.49 0.94
N TYR A 216 1.03 -14.28 0.92
CA TYR A 216 1.23 -13.32 -0.16
C TYR A 216 2.46 -12.45 0.12
N ILE A 217 3.36 -12.40 -0.86
CA ILE A 217 4.69 -11.79 -0.75
C ILE A 217 4.91 -10.84 -1.93
N ASP A 218 5.01 -9.55 -1.65
CA ASP A 218 5.21 -8.48 -2.64
C ASP A 218 6.26 -7.47 -2.13
N PRO A 219 7.54 -7.87 -2.08
CA PRO A 219 8.59 -7.06 -1.48
C PRO A 219 8.91 -5.84 -2.36
N PRO A 220 9.49 -4.76 -1.79
CA PRO A 220 10.19 -3.77 -2.59
C PRO A 220 11.26 -4.45 -3.46
N TYR A 221 11.33 -4.15 -4.76
CA TYR A 221 12.24 -4.83 -5.70
C TYR A 221 13.11 -3.89 -6.53
N ASN A 222 13.25 -2.65 -6.07
CA ASN A 222 14.00 -1.58 -6.73
C ASN A 222 14.54 -0.58 -5.70
N GLN A 223 15.23 0.46 -6.18
CA GLN A 223 15.93 1.42 -5.32
C GLN A 223 15.00 2.40 -4.58
N HIS A 224 13.69 2.34 -4.80
CA HIS A 224 12.73 3.28 -4.21
C HIS A 224 12.52 2.97 -2.72
N SER A 225 13.18 3.74 -1.85
CA SER A 225 12.92 3.71 -0.42
C SER A 225 11.50 4.18 -0.14
N TYR A 226 10.65 3.27 0.34
CA TYR A 226 9.27 3.59 0.71
C TYR A 226 9.20 4.58 1.87
N LEU A 227 10.07 4.42 2.88
CA LEU A 227 10.18 5.41 3.97
C LEU A 227 10.54 6.80 3.42
N GLY A 228 11.50 6.89 2.50
CA GLY A 228 11.87 8.16 1.87
C GLY A 228 10.77 8.74 0.97
N ASN A 229 10.00 7.90 0.28
CA ASN A 229 8.92 8.31 -0.61
C ASN A 229 7.63 8.70 0.11
N TYR A 230 7.44 8.23 1.35
CA TYR A 230 6.22 8.41 2.17
C TYR A 230 6.55 8.96 3.57
N HIS A 231 7.63 9.74 3.70
CA HIS A 231 8.14 10.21 5.00
C HIS A 231 7.20 11.18 5.72
N VAL A 232 6.32 11.88 5.00
CA VAL A 232 5.33 12.76 5.61
C VAL A 232 4.25 11.93 6.29
N TRP A 233 3.85 10.80 5.67
CA TRP A 233 2.90 9.87 6.30
C TRP A 233 3.50 9.19 7.52
N GLU A 234 4.77 8.79 7.45
CA GLU A 234 5.49 8.30 8.63
C GLU A 234 5.51 9.36 9.75
N SER A 235 5.74 10.63 9.42
CA SER A 235 5.76 11.74 10.40
C SER A 235 4.38 12.04 10.98
N LEU A 236 3.33 12.02 10.14
CA LEU A 236 1.95 12.25 10.57
C LEU A 236 1.49 11.17 11.56
N VAL A 237 1.83 9.91 11.29
CA VAL A 237 1.43 8.78 12.13
C VAL A 237 2.23 8.75 13.43
N ARG A 238 3.56 8.79 13.36
CA ARG A 238 4.44 8.73 14.54
C ARG A 238 4.30 9.96 15.44
N TRP A 239 4.06 11.12 14.84
CA TRP A 239 3.91 12.41 15.51
C TRP A 239 5.04 12.78 16.47
N ASP A 240 6.24 12.27 16.19
CA ASP A 240 7.48 12.43 16.98
C ASP A 240 8.30 13.67 16.59
N LYS A 241 7.80 14.49 15.65
CA LYS A 241 8.34 15.81 15.27
C LYS A 241 9.87 15.78 15.04
N PRO A 242 10.38 14.91 14.15
CA PRO A 242 11.82 14.68 14.02
C PRO A 242 12.54 15.87 13.38
N GLU A 243 13.86 15.90 13.52
CA GLU A 243 14.71 16.72 12.66
C GLU A 243 14.58 16.29 11.19
N VAL A 244 14.80 17.23 10.28
CA VAL A 244 14.63 17.03 8.83
C VAL A 244 15.84 17.52 8.03
N TYR A 245 15.99 16.98 6.81
CA TYR A 245 17.04 17.40 5.87
C TYR A 245 16.53 17.59 4.44
N GLY A 246 17.29 18.40 3.70
CA GLY A 246 17.08 18.66 2.27
C GLY A 246 15.81 19.47 1.99
N ILE A 247 15.61 19.80 0.71
CA ILE A 247 14.50 20.65 0.23
C ILE A 247 13.12 20.02 0.48
N ALA A 248 13.07 18.69 0.50
CA ALA A 248 11.86 17.91 0.78
C ALA A 248 11.62 17.69 2.28
N CYS A 249 12.43 18.26 3.18
CA CYS A 249 12.28 18.12 4.63
C CYS A 249 12.09 16.65 5.06
N LYS A 250 12.92 15.75 4.54
CA LYS A 250 12.84 14.33 4.89
C LYS A 250 13.29 14.13 6.32
N ARG A 251 12.63 13.22 7.04
CA ARG A 251 13.04 12.80 8.40
C ARG A 251 14.50 12.34 8.39
N MET A 252 15.29 12.72 9.40
CA MET A 252 16.70 12.35 9.50
C MET A 252 16.93 10.82 9.48
N ASP A 253 16.05 10.07 10.14
CA ASP A 253 16.07 8.60 10.23
C ASP A 253 15.93 7.89 8.87
N VAL A 254 15.48 8.57 7.80
CA VAL A 254 15.49 8.04 6.42
C VAL A 254 16.91 7.67 5.97
N ARG A 255 17.95 8.36 6.48
CA ARG A 255 19.35 8.07 6.14
C ARG A 255 19.87 6.80 6.81
N GLU A 256 19.28 6.42 7.94
CA GLU A 256 19.70 5.32 8.81
C GLU A 256 18.90 4.05 8.53
N ARG A 257 17.57 4.18 8.41
CA ARG A 257 16.63 3.08 8.16
C ARG A 257 16.65 2.67 6.68
N LYS A 258 17.68 1.90 6.31
CA LYS A 258 17.84 1.31 4.97
C LYS A 258 17.25 -0.09 4.93
N SER A 259 16.68 -0.48 3.79
CA SER A 259 16.19 -1.83 3.56
C SER A 259 17.11 -2.59 2.60
N ALA A 260 17.41 -3.85 2.93
CA ALA A 260 18.10 -4.76 2.03
C ALA A 260 17.32 -5.00 0.72
N PHE A 261 15.98 -4.87 0.77
CA PHE A 261 15.11 -4.95 -0.40
C PHE A 261 15.26 -3.78 -1.38
N ASN A 262 15.87 -2.66 -0.95
CA ASN A 262 16.21 -1.54 -1.82
C ASN A 262 17.65 -1.57 -2.35
N SER A 263 18.38 -2.67 -2.12
CA SER A 263 19.80 -2.81 -2.45
C SER A 263 20.00 -3.96 -3.42
N ARG A 264 20.35 -3.68 -4.68
CA ARG A 264 20.56 -4.71 -5.72
C ARG A 264 21.50 -5.84 -5.27
N PRO A 265 22.66 -5.58 -4.60
CA PRO A 265 23.53 -6.65 -4.13
C PRO A 265 22.96 -7.49 -2.98
N GLN A 266 22.11 -6.92 -2.13
CA GLN A 266 21.59 -7.59 -0.92
C GLN A 266 20.22 -8.25 -1.16
N PHE A 267 19.47 -7.79 -2.16
CA PHE A 267 18.08 -8.17 -2.42
C PHE A 267 17.89 -9.69 -2.46
N ALA A 268 18.71 -10.41 -3.24
CA ALA A 268 18.54 -11.86 -3.41
C ALA A 268 18.76 -12.65 -2.11
N GLY A 269 19.70 -12.23 -1.27
CA GLY A 269 19.93 -12.84 0.03
C GLY A 269 18.78 -12.57 1.00
N ALA A 270 18.31 -11.32 1.05
CA ALA A 270 17.20 -10.92 1.91
C ALA A 270 15.88 -11.63 1.52
N LEU A 271 15.57 -11.70 0.23
CA LEU A 271 14.37 -12.40 -0.25
C LEU A 271 14.44 -13.90 0.06
N ARG A 272 15.59 -14.53 -0.17
CA ARG A 272 15.79 -15.95 0.16
C ARG A 272 15.56 -16.23 1.64
N ALA A 273 16.18 -15.44 2.52
CA ALA A 273 16.02 -15.59 3.97
C ALA A 273 14.56 -15.48 4.41
N VAL A 274 13.80 -14.54 3.83
CA VAL A 274 12.36 -14.43 4.09
C VAL A 274 11.62 -15.67 3.59
N LEU A 275 11.79 -16.05 2.33
CA LEU A 275 11.07 -17.18 1.72
C LEU A 275 11.31 -18.51 2.45
N GLU A 276 12.51 -18.71 2.99
CA GLU A 276 12.86 -19.92 3.75
C GLU A 276 12.22 -19.98 5.15
N GLU A 277 11.89 -18.84 5.72
CA GLU A 277 11.37 -18.73 7.09
C GLU A 277 9.84 -18.59 7.15
N VAL A 278 9.19 -18.21 6.04
CA VAL A 278 7.73 -18.06 5.98
C VAL A 278 7.03 -19.38 6.33
N ARG A 279 6.15 -19.33 7.34
CA ARG A 279 5.36 -20.48 7.79
C ARG A 279 4.01 -20.53 7.07
N ALA A 280 4.06 -20.90 5.79
CA ALA A 280 2.87 -21.22 5.01
C ALA A 280 3.15 -22.36 4.01
N PRO A 281 2.22 -23.31 3.81
CA PRO A 281 2.39 -24.41 2.86
C PRO A 281 2.31 -23.95 1.40
N VAL A 282 1.73 -22.78 1.14
CA VAL A 282 1.62 -22.16 -0.18
C VAL A 282 2.12 -20.72 -0.11
N LEU A 283 2.99 -20.34 -1.04
CA LEU A 283 3.40 -18.94 -1.21
C LEU A 283 2.90 -18.41 -2.56
N VAL A 284 2.39 -17.18 -2.54
CA VAL A 284 2.01 -16.41 -3.72
C VAL A 284 2.92 -15.18 -3.78
N VAL A 285 3.86 -15.17 -4.72
CA VAL A 285 4.88 -14.12 -4.85
C VAL A 285 4.56 -13.25 -6.07
N SER A 286 4.37 -11.95 -5.84
CA SER A 286 4.21 -10.95 -6.91
C SER A 286 5.57 -10.33 -7.24
N PHE A 287 5.94 -10.31 -8.52
CA PHE A 287 7.22 -9.72 -8.93
C PHE A 287 7.19 -9.17 -10.36
N ASN A 288 7.74 -7.97 -10.55
CA ASN A 288 7.82 -7.33 -11.86
C ASN A 288 9.12 -7.69 -12.60
N ASN A 289 9.08 -7.76 -13.93
CA ASN A 289 10.24 -8.03 -14.78
C ASN A 289 11.34 -6.95 -14.75
N GLU A 290 11.06 -5.74 -14.24
CA GLU A 290 12.04 -4.67 -13.99
C GLU A 290 12.72 -4.78 -12.61
N GLY A 291 12.40 -5.81 -11.81
CA GLY A 291 12.99 -6.04 -10.50
C GLY A 291 14.45 -6.51 -10.54
N TYR A 292 15.07 -6.62 -9.36
CA TYR A 292 16.48 -7.02 -9.24
C TYR A 292 16.80 -8.47 -9.60
N ILE A 293 15.78 -9.34 -9.74
CA ILE A 293 15.93 -10.75 -10.11
C ILE A 293 15.16 -11.02 -11.41
N ALA A 294 15.82 -11.62 -12.39
CA ALA A 294 15.16 -12.08 -13.60
C ALA A 294 14.28 -13.31 -13.32
N ARG A 295 13.28 -13.55 -14.16
CA ARG A 295 12.32 -14.65 -14.02
C ARG A 295 12.98 -15.98 -13.66
N ASP A 296 13.92 -16.46 -14.48
CA ASP A 296 14.56 -17.77 -14.30
C ASP A 296 15.26 -17.86 -12.92
N GLY A 297 15.84 -16.75 -12.46
CA GLY A 297 16.45 -16.66 -11.13
C GLY A 297 15.41 -16.72 -9.99
N MET A 298 14.24 -16.11 -10.18
CA MET A 298 13.13 -16.21 -9.22
C MET A 298 12.57 -17.62 -9.19
N GLU A 299 12.30 -18.23 -10.34
CA GLU A 299 11.81 -19.61 -10.45
C GLU A 299 12.79 -20.61 -9.84
N ALA A 300 14.10 -20.46 -10.09
CA ALA A 300 15.12 -21.29 -9.46
C ALA A 300 15.19 -21.10 -7.93
N MET A 301 15.05 -19.86 -7.45
CA MET A 301 15.00 -19.58 -6.00
C MET A 301 13.79 -20.26 -5.35
N LEU A 302 12.60 -20.12 -5.95
CA LEU A 302 11.36 -20.71 -5.43
C LEU A 302 11.35 -22.24 -5.52
N ALA A 303 11.91 -22.82 -6.59
CA ALA A 303 12.04 -24.27 -6.74
C ALA A 303 13.00 -24.87 -5.69
N GLY A 304 14.00 -24.10 -5.24
CA GLY A 304 14.92 -24.50 -4.17
C GLY A 304 14.28 -24.59 -2.78
N LEU A 305 13.09 -24.02 -2.58
CA LEU A 305 12.41 -24.05 -1.28
C LEU A 305 12.06 -25.48 -0.85
N TRP A 306 11.96 -25.65 0.47
CA TRP A 306 11.69 -26.95 1.11
C TRP A 306 12.63 -28.06 0.63
N SER A 307 13.94 -27.77 0.63
CA SER A 307 14.99 -28.71 0.21
C SER A 307 14.83 -29.18 -1.23
N GLY A 308 14.43 -28.27 -2.15
CA GLY A 308 14.22 -28.57 -3.57
C GLY A 308 12.86 -29.21 -3.90
N ALA A 309 11.94 -29.28 -2.94
CA ALA A 309 10.59 -29.80 -3.17
C ALA A 309 9.62 -28.74 -3.73
N GLY A 310 10.03 -27.48 -3.87
CA GLY A 310 9.20 -26.40 -4.41
C GLY A 310 8.74 -26.67 -5.84
N LYS A 311 7.42 -26.73 -6.05
CA LYS A 311 6.79 -26.75 -7.38
C LYS A 311 6.25 -25.37 -7.69
N VAL A 312 6.81 -24.73 -8.70
CA VAL A 312 6.47 -23.36 -9.10
C VAL A 312 5.48 -23.39 -10.27
N THR A 313 4.39 -22.62 -10.15
CA THR A 313 3.49 -22.28 -11.26
C THR A 313 3.54 -20.78 -11.47
N THR A 314 3.84 -20.34 -12.68
CA THR A 314 4.02 -18.90 -13.01
C THR A 314 2.86 -18.42 -13.86
N ILE A 315 2.12 -17.42 -13.37
CA ILE A 315 1.09 -16.71 -14.11
C ILE A 315 1.69 -15.39 -14.62
N GLU A 316 1.61 -15.16 -15.94
CA GLU A 316 2.07 -13.92 -16.58
C GLU A 316 0.91 -12.96 -16.82
N ASN A 317 1.13 -11.67 -16.55
CA ASN A 317 0.18 -10.62 -16.93
C ASN A 317 0.91 -9.45 -17.62
N ASP A 318 0.42 -9.07 -18.80
CA ASP A 318 0.97 -7.98 -19.62
C ASP A 318 0.32 -6.64 -19.26
N PHE A 319 1.08 -5.69 -18.72
CA PHE A 319 0.60 -4.32 -18.46
C PHE A 319 1.25 -3.28 -19.38
N LYS A 320 0.49 -2.23 -19.75
CA LYS A 320 1.04 -1.00 -20.36
C LYS A 320 1.77 -0.18 -19.28
N ARG A 321 2.98 0.30 -19.59
CA ARG A 321 3.86 1.03 -18.65
C ARG A 321 3.23 2.35 -18.14
N TYR A 322 3.58 2.76 -16.92
CA TYR A 322 3.17 4.04 -16.32
C TYR A 322 3.66 5.25 -17.14
N VAL A 323 2.79 6.26 -17.31
CA VAL A 323 3.00 7.45 -18.18
C VAL A 323 4.29 8.23 -17.85
N GLY A 324 4.78 8.16 -16.61
CA GLY A 324 6.05 8.79 -16.19
C GLY A 324 7.29 8.30 -16.97
N ALA A 325 7.29 7.05 -17.45
CA ALA A 325 8.38 6.49 -18.27
C ALA A 325 8.37 7.02 -19.72
N GLN A 326 7.27 7.63 -20.18
CA GLN A 326 7.18 8.28 -21.49
C GLN A 326 7.69 9.73 -21.45
N ILE A 327 7.72 10.35 -20.26
CA ILE A 327 8.14 11.76 -20.07
C ILE A 327 9.67 11.86 -19.93
N GLY A 328 10.34 10.84 -19.36
CA GLY A 328 11.79 10.82 -19.14
C GLY A 328 12.67 10.70 -20.39
N ILE A 329 12.09 10.74 -21.59
CA ILE A 329 12.86 10.75 -22.85
C ILE A 329 13.25 12.17 -23.27
N TYR A 330 12.77 13.21 -22.59
CA TYR A 330 13.07 14.61 -22.92
C TYR A 330 13.89 15.27 -21.82
N ASN A 331 14.95 15.98 -22.18
CA ASN A 331 15.72 16.81 -21.24
C ASN A 331 14.93 18.09 -20.88
N PRO A 332 15.38 18.91 -19.91
CA PRO A 332 14.72 20.17 -19.56
C PRO A 332 14.55 21.18 -20.70
N GLN A 333 15.27 20.98 -21.81
CA GLN A 333 15.23 21.78 -23.04
C GLN A 333 14.25 21.21 -24.08
N GLY A 334 13.56 20.10 -23.78
CA GLY A 334 12.58 19.47 -24.67
C GLY A 334 13.18 18.57 -25.75
N GLU A 335 14.47 18.23 -25.64
CA GLU A 335 15.17 17.39 -26.61
C GLU A 335 15.10 15.91 -26.22
N LYS A 336 14.87 15.05 -27.21
CA LYS A 336 14.75 13.62 -26.99
C LYS A 336 16.12 12.98 -26.70
N VAL A 337 16.39 12.65 -25.44
CA VAL A 337 17.67 12.09 -24.95
C VAL A 337 17.63 10.57 -24.68
N GLY A 338 16.53 9.88 -25.05
CA GLY A 338 16.41 8.43 -24.89
C GLY A 338 15.54 7.73 -25.93
N ARG A 339 15.73 6.42 -26.10
CA ARG A 339 14.78 5.53 -26.80
C ARG A 339 13.80 4.95 -25.79
N VAL A 340 12.51 4.92 -26.12
CA VAL A 340 11.49 4.20 -25.35
C VAL A 340 11.81 2.71 -25.46
N SER A 341 12.52 2.15 -24.49
CA SER A 341 12.73 0.71 -24.38
C SER A 341 11.55 0.11 -23.62
N HIS A 342 10.78 -0.71 -24.32
CA HIS A 342 9.63 -1.51 -23.86
C HIS A 342 8.41 -0.70 -23.35
N LEU A 343 7.31 -0.79 -24.11
CA LEU A 343 6.00 -0.19 -23.81
C LEU A 343 5.14 -1.03 -22.86
N ARG A 344 5.64 -2.22 -22.49
CA ARG A 344 4.95 -3.21 -21.64
C ARG A 344 5.87 -3.69 -20.53
N ASN A 345 5.36 -3.70 -19.30
CA ASN A 345 5.99 -4.41 -18.18
C ASN A 345 5.22 -5.71 -17.97
N LYS A 346 5.95 -6.79 -17.67
CA LYS A 346 5.37 -8.07 -17.29
C LYS A 346 5.34 -8.16 -15.77
N GLU A 347 4.15 -8.37 -15.23
CA GLU A 347 3.97 -8.75 -13.83
C GLU A 347 3.86 -10.27 -13.77
N PHE A 348 4.65 -10.87 -12.91
CA PHE A 348 4.62 -12.31 -12.64
C PHE A 348 3.98 -12.55 -11.29
N LEU A 349 3.07 -13.51 -11.26
CA LEU A 349 2.54 -14.08 -10.02
C LEU A 349 2.99 -15.54 -9.95
N TYR A 350 3.93 -15.82 -9.04
CA TYR A 350 4.43 -17.17 -8.80
C TYR A 350 3.63 -17.79 -7.66
N VAL A 351 3.06 -18.96 -7.90
CA VAL A 351 2.46 -19.79 -6.86
C VAL A 351 3.37 -20.98 -6.62
N VAL A 352 3.83 -21.15 -5.40
CA VAL A 352 4.76 -22.22 -5.02
C VAL A 352 4.20 -23.02 -3.85
N SER A 353 4.24 -24.35 -3.98
CA SER A 353 3.89 -25.29 -2.92
C SER A 353 4.68 -26.59 -3.08
N ARG A 354 4.62 -27.51 -2.11
CA ARG A 354 5.21 -28.86 -2.27
C ARG A 354 4.46 -29.73 -3.29
N ASN A 355 3.20 -29.40 -3.55
CA ASN A 355 2.36 -30.09 -4.52
C ASN A 355 2.28 -29.29 -5.83
N CYS A 356 2.07 -29.99 -6.95
CA CYS A 356 1.86 -29.30 -8.23
C CYS A 356 0.45 -28.69 -8.26
N LEU A 357 0.37 -27.36 -8.40
CA LEU A 357 -0.90 -26.61 -8.47
C LEU A 357 -1.32 -26.24 -9.89
N ALA A 358 -0.57 -26.68 -10.91
CA ALA A 358 -0.80 -26.30 -12.31
C ALA A 358 -2.24 -26.55 -12.77
N ALA A 359 -2.84 -27.69 -12.42
CA ALA A 359 -4.23 -28.00 -12.79
C ALA A 359 -5.25 -27.06 -12.12
N ARG A 360 -5.03 -26.70 -10.85
CA ARG A 360 -5.92 -25.77 -10.12
C ARG A 360 -5.82 -24.34 -10.67
N LEU A 361 -4.63 -23.97 -11.15
CA LEU A 361 -4.29 -22.63 -11.63
C LEU A 361 -4.41 -22.44 -13.15
N ALA A 362 -4.56 -23.51 -13.93
CA ALA A 362 -4.63 -23.46 -15.40
C ALA A 362 -5.59 -22.39 -15.98
N PRO A 363 -6.79 -22.15 -15.39
CA PRO A 363 -7.69 -21.11 -15.90
C PRO A 363 -7.15 -19.67 -15.81
N LEU A 364 -6.12 -19.42 -14.99
CA LEU A 364 -5.49 -18.10 -14.86
C LEU A 364 -4.48 -17.80 -15.98
N HIS A 365 -4.03 -18.81 -16.73
CA HIS A 365 -3.15 -18.60 -17.89
C HIS A 365 -3.91 -18.16 -19.15
N THR A 366 -5.25 -18.30 -19.16
CA THR A 366 -6.09 -18.10 -20.36
C THR A 366 -6.90 -16.80 -20.36
N ALA A 367 -6.75 -15.95 -19.36
CA ALA A 367 -7.46 -14.67 -19.33
C ALA A 367 -6.81 -13.69 -20.32
N GLU A 368 -7.32 -13.60 -21.54
CA GLU A 368 -7.06 -12.44 -22.39
C GLU A 368 -7.48 -11.17 -21.60
N PRO A 369 -6.70 -10.08 -21.67
CA PRO A 369 -7.07 -8.85 -21.00
C PRO A 369 -8.35 -8.34 -21.63
N ASP A 370 -9.48 -8.51 -20.93
CA ASP A 370 -10.75 -7.90 -21.29
C ASP A 370 -10.51 -6.44 -21.64
N ALA A 371 -10.88 -6.07 -22.86
CA ALA A 371 -10.90 -4.70 -23.32
C ALA A 371 -11.94 -3.94 -22.49
N VAL A 372 -11.52 -3.43 -21.34
CA VAL A 372 -12.30 -2.46 -20.58
C VAL A 372 -12.36 -1.21 -21.43
N ASP A 373 -13.48 -1.07 -22.16
CA ASP A 373 -13.83 0.07 -22.98
C ASP A 373 -13.77 1.34 -22.12
N ALA A 374 -12.75 2.16 -22.35
CA ALA A 374 -12.48 3.40 -21.66
C ALA A 374 -13.44 4.54 -22.08
N ARG A 375 -14.62 4.23 -22.62
CA ARG A 375 -15.56 5.19 -23.21
C ARG A 375 -16.90 5.31 -22.49
N GLY A 376 -16.92 5.18 -21.16
CA GLY A 376 -18.19 5.32 -20.43
C GLY A 376 -18.10 5.74 -18.97
N TRP A 377 -17.04 6.41 -18.51
CA TRP A 377 -16.89 6.75 -17.08
C TRP A 377 -16.35 8.18 -16.89
N ASN A 378 -17.08 9.16 -17.42
CA ASN A 378 -17.00 10.56 -16.98
C ASN A 378 -18.39 10.98 -16.50
N ARG A 379 -18.67 10.78 -15.21
CA ARG A 379 -19.61 11.55 -14.38
C ARG A 379 -19.42 11.18 -12.91
#